data_AF-A0A527NVI2-F1
#
_entry.id   AF-A0A527NVI2-F1
#
_cell.length_a   1.000
_cell.length_b   1.000
_cell.length_c   1.000
_cell.angle_alpha   90.00
_cell.angle_beta   90.00
_cell.angle_gamma   90.00
#
_symmetry.space_group_name_H-M   'P 1'
#
loop_
_entity.id
_entity.type
_entity.pdbx_description
1 polymer ?
#
loop_
_entity_poly.entity_id
_entity_poly.type
_entity_poly.pdbx_seq_one_letter_code
_entity_poly.pdbx_strand_id
1 'polypeptide(L)'
;MARNQLDLFGADQPELFDEDAPPVYYHGDPDRVRARLHRLIAEARAADTLPWDAESVRLYRKIVPQMVLWLPEDEAKQLCFVFEEEMRRLLAA
;
A
#
# COMPACT_ATOMS: atom_id res chain seq x y z
N MET A 1 -43.90 32.93 -18.27
CA MET A 1 -42.66 32.96 -17.47
C MET A 1 -42.23 31.53 -17.20
N ALA A 2 -40.99 31.22 -17.56
CA ALA A 2 -40.42 29.89 -17.60
C ALA A 2 -40.22 29.29 -16.20
N ARG A 3 -40.55 28.01 -16.07
CA ARG A 3 -40.04 27.09 -15.05
C ARG A 3 -39.98 25.70 -15.67
N ASN A 4 -39.14 25.58 -16.71
CA ASN A 4 -38.56 24.30 -17.10
C ASN A 4 -37.62 23.91 -15.96
N GLN A 5 -38.16 23.30 -14.91
CA GLN A 5 -37.35 22.47 -14.04
C GLN A 5 -36.91 21.32 -14.93
N LEU A 6 -35.68 21.43 -15.44
CA LEU A 6 -34.96 20.33 -16.03
C LEU A 6 -34.98 19.20 -15.00
N ASP A 7 -35.58 18.10 -15.41
CA ASP A 7 -35.64 16.85 -14.69
C ASP A 7 -34.18 16.36 -14.52
N LEU A 8 -33.54 16.78 -13.43
CA LEU A 8 -32.10 16.59 -13.18
C LEU A 8 -31.78 15.13 -12.82
N PHE A 9 -32.82 14.33 -12.58
CA PHE A 9 -32.74 12.90 -12.31
C PHE A 9 -33.49 12.18 -13.41
N GLY A 10 -32.89 12.18 -14.61
CA GLY A 10 -33.33 11.30 -15.70
C GLY A 10 -33.45 9.88 -15.18
N ALA A 11 -34.65 9.34 -15.25
CA ALA A 11 -34.99 7.97 -14.89
C ALA A 11 -34.38 7.00 -15.91
N ASP A 12 -33.06 6.78 -15.81
CA ASP A 12 -32.36 5.58 -16.29
C ASP A 12 -30.93 5.57 -15.72
N GLN A 13 -30.77 5.04 -14.51
CA GLN A 13 -29.50 4.47 -14.07
C GLN A 13 -29.78 3.04 -13.60
N PRO A 14 -29.88 2.05 -14.50
CA PRO A 14 -29.74 0.68 -14.08
C PRO A 14 -28.25 0.40 -13.82
N GLU A 15 -27.96 -0.04 -12.60
CA GLU A 15 -26.84 -0.97 -12.29
C GLU A 15 -25.41 -0.40 -12.29
N LEU A 16 -25.15 0.73 -11.61
CA LEU A 16 -23.77 1.16 -11.32
C LEU A 16 -23.24 0.72 -9.95
N PHE A 17 -24.09 0.11 -9.13
CA PHE A 17 -23.73 -0.47 -7.84
C PHE A 17 -24.21 -1.92 -7.82
N ASP A 18 -23.35 -2.85 -8.24
CA ASP A 18 -23.53 -4.26 -7.93
C ASP A 18 -23.44 -4.41 -6.40
N GLU A 19 -24.57 -4.41 -5.72
CA GLU A 19 -24.68 -4.64 -4.26
C GLU A 19 -24.17 -6.04 -3.87
N ASP A 20 -24.07 -6.95 -4.84
CA ASP A 20 -23.52 -8.31 -4.74
C ASP A 20 -22.04 -8.41 -5.20
N ALA A 21 -21.38 -7.30 -5.54
CA ALA A 21 -19.94 -7.35 -5.79
C ALA A 21 -19.23 -7.75 -4.49
N PRO A 22 -18.53 -8.90 -4.43
CA PRO A 22 -17.79 -9.27 -3.24
C PRO A 22 -16.83 -8.11 -2.93
N PRO A 23 -16.67 -7.71 -1.65
CA PRO A 23 -15.68 -6.70 -1.31
C PRO A 23 -14.37 -7.18 -1.93
N VAL A 24 -13.81 -6.38 -2.83
CA VAL A 24 -12.54 -6.70 -3.49
C VAL A 24 -11.46 -6.65 -2.41
N TYR A 25 -11.33 -7.76 -1.68
CA TYR A 25 -10.19 -8.05 -0.85
C TYR A 25 -9.07 -8.31 -1.83
N TYR A 26 -8.33 -7.25 -2.14
CA TYR A 26 -7.05 -7.35 -2.83
C TYR A 26 -6.14 -8.18 -1.93
N HIS A 27 -6.19 -9.51 -2.09
CA HIS A 27 -5.16 -10.38 -1.58
C HIS A 27 -3.86 -9.84 -2.20
N GLY A 28 -2.96 -9.34 -1.36
CA GLY A 28 -1.68 -8.85 -1.84
C GLY A 28 -1.00 -10.00 -2.56
N ASP A 29 -0.87 -9.90 -3.87
CA ASP A 29 -0.11 -10.85 -4.66
C ASP A 29 1.28 -10.97 -4.01
N PRO A 30 1.66 -12.15 -3.49
CA PRO A 30 2.88 -12.32 -2.71
C PRO A 30 4.11 -11.95 -3.53
N ASP A 31 4.10 -12.17 -4.84
CA ASP A 31 5.20 -11.78 -5.73
C ASP A 31 5.28 -10.25 -5.86
N ARG A 32 4.13 -9.55 -5.92
CA ARG A 32 4.10 -8.08 -5.90
C ARG A 32 4.55 -7.52 -4.56
N VAL A 33 4.16 -8.14 -3.45
CA VAL A 33 4.59 -7.75 -2.10
C VAL A 33 6.10 -7.91 -1.97
N ARG A 34 6.64 -9.07 -2.37
CA ARG A 34 8.08 -9.35 -2.42
C ARG A 34 8.83 -8.31 -3.26
N ALA A 35 8.36 -8.06 -4.48
CA ALA A 35 8.99 -7.08 -5.38
C ALA A 35 8.98 -5.67 -4.78
N ARG A 36 7.89 -5.27 -4.12
CA ARG A 36 7.77 -3.96 -3.46
C ARG A 36 8.70 -3.84 -2.26
N LEU A 37 8.77 -4.86 -1.41
CA LEU A 37 9.68 -4.88 -0.25
C LEU A 37 11.14 -4.84 -0.68
N HIS A 38 11.53 -5.60 -1.71
CA HIS A 38 12.89 -5.56 -2.23
C HIS A 38 13.26 -4.19 -2.79
N ARG A 39 12.36 -3.52 -3.51
CA ARG A 39 12.61 -2.15 -4.00
C ARG A 39 12.82 -1.18 -2.84
N LEU A 40 11.96 -1.25 -1.83
CA LEU A 40 12.03 -0.38 -0.67
C LEU A 40 13.34 -0.60 0.13
N ILE A 41 13.75 -1.85 0.32
CA ILE A 41 15.05 -2.18 0.93
C ILE A 41 16.22 -1.70 0.06
N ALA A 42 16.14 -1.87 -1.26
CA ALA A 42 17.20 -1.41 -2.17
C ALA A 42 17.34 0.11 -2.15
N GLU A 43 16.23 0.85 -2.13
CA GLU A 43 16.23 2.32 -1.96
C GLU A 43 16.85 2.73 -0.62
N ALA A 44 16.48 2.06 0.49
CA ALA A 44 17.10 2.32 1.79
C ALA A 44 18.61 2.05 1.78
N ARG A 45 19.06 0.97 1.14
CA ARG A 45 20.48 0.60 1.05
C ARG A 45 21.31 1.57 0.23
N ALA A 46 20.73 2.06 -0.87
CA ALA A 46 21.40 2.96 -1.78
C ALA A 46 21.48 4.40 -1.24
N ALA A 47 20.64 4.74 -0.27
CA ALA A 47 20.64 6.05 0.35
C ALA A 47 21.59 6.09 1.56
N ASP A 48 22.36 7.18 1.68
CA ASP A 48 23.19 7.44 2.87
C ASP A 48 22.39 8.12 3.99
N THR A 49 21.33 8.84 3.63
CA THR A 49 20.37 9.48 4.54
C THR A 49 18.95 9.03 4.21
N LEU A 50 18.02 9.24 5.13
CA LEU A 50 16.61 8.92 4.96
C LEU A 50 16.06 9.44 3.60
N PRO A 51 15.74 8.54 2.64
CA PRO A 51 15.31 8.97 1.30
C PRO A 51 13.82 9.35 1.26
N TRP A 52 13.06 9.02 2.31
CA TRP A 52 11.64 9.32 2.44
C TRP A 52 11.39 10.34 3.55
N ASP A 53 10.30 11.08 3.41
CA ASP A 53 9.82 12.00 4.45
C ASP A 53 9.38 11.26 5.73
N ALA A 54 9.26 12.01 6.83
CA ALA A 54 8.94 11.45 8.13
C ALA A 54 7.54 10.80 8.23
N GLU A 55 6.60 11.14 7.35
CA GLU A 55 5.28 10.51 7.27
C GLU A 55 5.38 9.16 6.55
N SER A 56 6.07 9.12 5.41
CA SER A 56 6.38 7.92 4.64
C SER A 56 7.14 6.88 5.48
N VAL A 57 8.12 7.31 6.28
CA VAL A 57 8.84 6.42 7.20
C VAL A 57 7.92 5.78 8.23
N ARG A 58 7.01 6.56 8.83
CA ARG A 58 6.02 6.05 9.80
C ARG A 58 5.06 5.07 9.14
N LEU A 59 4.64 5.38 7.92
CA LEU A 59 3.80 4.49 7.13
C LEU A 59 4.53 3.18 6.87
N TYR A 60 5.74 3.20 6.31
CA TYR A 60 6.52 2.00 5.99
C TYR A 60 6.80 1.13 7.22
N ARG A 61 7.15 1.72 8.35
CA ARG A 61 7.30 0.98 9.62
C ARG A 61 6.03 0.25 10.07
N LYS A 62 4.85 0.79 9.74
CA LYS A 62 3.58 0.17 10.09
C LYS A 62 3.13 -0.86 9.07
N ILE A 63 3.29 -0.58 7.78
CA ILE A 63 2.78 -1.44 6.71
C ILE A 63 3.70 -2.61 6.39
N VAL A 64 5.02 -2.49 6.56
CA VAL A 64 5.97 -3.58 6.21
C VAL A 64 5.69 -4.85 7.02
N PRO A 65 5.52 -4.81 8.37
CA PRO A 65 5.12 -5.99 9.15
C PRO A 65 3.77 -6.58 8.73
N GLN A 66 2.84 -5.75 8.26
CA GLN A 66 1.53 -6.21 7.78
C GLN A 66 1.61 -6.82 6.38
N MET A 67 2.49 -6.31 5.53
CA MET A 67 2.72 -6.81 4.18
C MET A 67 3.44 -8.17 4.19
N VAL A 68 4.40 -8.37 5.08
CA VAL A 68 5.12 -9.66 5.15
C VAL A 68 4.26 -10.82 5.65
N LEU A 69 3.08 -10.57 6.25
CA LEU A 69 2.12 -11.63 6.63
C LEU A 69 1.58 -12.41 5.42
N TRP A 70 1.66 -11.85 4.22
CA TRP A 70 1.25 -12.51 2.97
C TRP A 70 2.35 -13.40 2.38
N LEU A 71 3.55 -13.41 2.98
CA LEU A 71 4.71 -14.19 2.54
C LEU A 71 4.93 -15.42 3.46
N PRO A 72 5.67 -16.44 2.99
CA PRO A 72 6.13 -17.52 3.85
C PRO A 72 6.92 -17.00 5.05
N GLU A 73 6.74 -17.60 6.22
CA GLU A 73 7.25 -17.09 7.50
C GLU A 73 8.77 -16.86 7.51
N ASP A 74 9.54 -17.78 6.91
CA ASP A 74 11.00 -17.65 6.82
C ASP A 74 11.42 -16.44 5.98
N GLU A 75 10.75 -16.23 4.83
CA GLU A 75 11.01 -15.11 3.94
C GLU A 75 10.56 -13.79 4.58
N ALA A 76 9.37 -13.79 5.19
CA ALA A 76 8.79 -12.67 5.90
C ALA A 76 9.73 -12.14 7.00
N LYS A 77 10.24 -13.04 7.84
CA LYS A 77 11.19 -12.71 8.92
C LYS A 77 12.47 -12.11 8.37
N GLN A 78 13.03 -12.69 7.31
CA GLN A 78 14.26 -12.19 6.69
C GLN A 78 14.07 -10.77 6.13
N LEU A 79 13.00 -10.54 5.36
CA LEU A 79 12.73 -9.23 4.77
C LEU A 79 12.44 -8.16 5.82
N CYS A 80 11.68 -8.51 6.86
CA CYS A 80 11.38 -7.60 7.96
C CYS A 80 12.65 -7.22 8.74
N PHE A 81 13.51 -8.21 9.03
CA PHE A 81 14.78 -7.98 9.71
C PHE A 81 15.69 -7.04 8.91
N VAL A 82 15.88 -7.31 7.61
CA VAL A 82 16.72 -6.46 6.75
C VAL A 82 16.17 -5.04 6.69
N PHE A 83 14.85 -4.87 6.52
CA PHE A 83 14.25 -3.55 6.52
C PHE A 83 14.49 -2.78 7.84
N GLU A 84 14.30 -3.43 8.98
CA GLU A 84 14.55 -2.81 10.28
C GLU A 84 16.01 -2.42 10.50
N GLU A 85 16.95 -3.24 10.01
CA GLU A 85 18.38 -2.95 10.06
C GLU A 85 18.72 -1.70 9.26
N GLU A 86 18.29 -1.62 8.00
CA GLU A 86 18.52 -0.44 7.15
C GLU A 86 17.86 0.81 7.75
N MET A 87 16.65 0.70 8.28
CA MET A 87 15.98 1.80 8.96
C MET A 87 16.74 2.27 10.21
N ARG A 88 17.38 1.36 10.95
CA ARG A 88 18.22 1.71 12.11
C ARG A 88 19.48 2.44 11.67
N ARG A 89 20.13 1.98 10.60
CA ARG A 89 21.28 2.66 9.98
C ARG A 89 20.92 4.08 9.56
N LEU A 90 19.83 4.24 8.81
CA LEU A 90 19.39 5.55 8.29
C LEU A 90 18.92 6.54 9.36
N LEU A 91 18.47 6.05 10.52
CA LEU A 91 18.11 6.91 11.67
C LEU A 91 19.30 7.24 12.58
N ALA A 92 20.41 6.52 12.45
CA ALA A 92 21.63 6.75 13.21
C ALA A 92 22.66 7.62 12.46
N ALA A 93 22.47 7.79 11.15
CA ALA A 93 23.22 8.71 10.29
C ALA A 93 22.73 10.15 10.45
#